data_AF-A0A1J3D3M0-F1
#
_entry.id   AF-A0A1J3D3M0-F1
#
_cell.length_a   1.000
_cell.length_b   1.000
_cell.length_c   1.000
_cell.angle_alpha   90.00
_cell.angle_beta   90.00
_cell.angle_gamma   90.00
#
_symmetry.space_group_name_H-M   'P 1'
#
loop_
_entity.id
_entity.type
_entity.pdbx_description
1 polymer ?
#
loop_
_entity_poly.entity_id
_entity_poly.type
_entity_poly.pdbx_seq_one_letter_code
_entity_poly.pdbx_strand_id
1 'polypeptide(L)' 'MANSGVPFLVPLLTKSNYDNWSLRMTAILGAHDAWEIVEKGYVEPVNESSLSQAQESSLRDLRKRDKKALCL' A
#
# COMPACT_ATOMS: atom_id res chain seq x y z
N MET A 1 -2.42 26.36 8.83
CA MET A 1 -2.99 25.09 8.35
C MET A 1 -2.48 24.01 9.28
N ALA A 2 -3.34 23.49 10.17
CA ALA A 2 -2.91 22.51 11.16
C ALA A 2 -2.69 21.17 10.46
N ASN A 3 -1.43 20.72 10.38
CA ASN A 3 -1.13 19.33 10.06
C ASN A 3 -1.43 18.49 11.29
N SER A 4 -2.71 18.23 11.57
CA SER A 4 -3.16 17.28 12.58
C SER A 4 -3.04 15.86 12.02
N GLY A 5 -1.85 15.50 11.54
CA GLY A 5 -1.52 14.13 11.17
C GLY A 5 -1.30 13.35 12.47
N VAL A 6 -2.22 12.46 12.81
CA VAL A 6 -1.98 11.45 13.84
C VAL A 6 -0.67 10.74 13.48
N PRO A 7 0.31 10.61 14.39
CA PRO A 7 1.53 9.87 14.12
C PRO A 7 1.16 8.49 13.60
N PHE A 8 1.68 8.14 12.44
CA PHE A 8 1.43 6.85 11.83
C PHE A 8 2.13 5.76 12.66
N LEU A 9 1.36 5.10 13.53
CA LEU A 9 1.87 4.05 14.41
C LEU A 9 1.68 2.69 13.75
N VAL A 10 2.74 2.22 13.11
CA VAL A 10 2.83 0.85 12.58
C VAL A 10 2.86 -0.11 13.77
N PRO A 11 1.91 -1.03 13.89
CA PRO A 11 1.97 -2.03 14.94
C PRO A 11 3.20 -2.92 14.72
N LEU A 12 4.00 -3.14 15.77
CA LEU A 12 5.13 -4.06 15.70
C LEU A 12 4.62 -5.51 15.76
N LEU A 13 5.03 -6.34 14.81
CA LEU A 13 4.76 -7.78 14.86
C LEU A 13 5.66 -8.43 15.92
N THR A 14 5.03 -9.15 16.84
CA THR A 14 5.70 -9.99 17.85
C THR A 14 5.25 -11.44 17.69
N LYS A 15 5.90 -12.37 18.40
CA LYS A 15 5.57 -13.80 18.31
C LYS A 15 4.15 -14.14 18.80
N SER A 16 3.51 -13.28 19.58
CA SER A 16 2.23 -13.57 20.25
C SER A 16 1.07 -12.67 19.83
N ASN A 17 1.29 -11.67 18.97
CA ASN A 17 0.27 -10.68 18.65
C ASN A 17 -0.25 -10.73 17.19
N TYR A 18 0.07 -11.80 16.44
CA TYR A 18 -0.21 -11.88 15.01
C TYR A 18 -1.67 -11.51 14.66
N ASP A 19 -2.67 -12.05 15.37
CA ASP A 19 -4.08 -11.78 15.08
C ASP A 19 -4.45 -10.30 15.28
N ASN A 20 -3.92 -9.67 16.32
CA ASN A 20 -4.17 -8.25 16.57
C ASN A 20 -3.39 -7.37 15.59
N TRP A 21 -2.17 -7.78 15.26
CA TRP A 21 -1.30 -7.09 14.33
C TRP A 21 -1.88 -7.12 12.91
N SER A 22 -2.30 -8.29 12.42
CA SER A 22 -2.84 -8.49 11.08
C SER A 22 -4.13 -7.69 10.91
N LEU A 23 -5.03 -7.72 11.89
CA LEU A 23 -6.26 -6.93 11.88
C LEU A 23 -5.97 -5.41 11.76
N ARG A 24 -4.99 -4.91 12.51
CA ARG A 24 -4.58 -3.50 12.45
C ARG A 24 -3.93 -3.16 11.12
N MET A 25 -3.05 -4.02 10.59
CA MET A 25 -2.41 -3.81 9.29
C MET A 25 -3.42 -3.82 8.14
N THR A 26 -4.41 -4.73 8.15
CA THR A 26 -5.51 -4.74 7.18
C THR A 26 -6.32 -3.44 7.24
N ALA A 27 -6.66 -2.95 8.44
CA ALA A 27 -7.38 -1.69 8.59
C ALA A 27 -6.58 -0.48 8.08
N ILE A 28 -5.28 -0.43 8.41
CA ILE A 28 -4.35 0.63 7.98
C ILE A 28 -4.20 0.65 6.45
N LEU A 29 -3.93 -0.50 5.85
CA LEU A 29 -3.75 -0.64 4.41
C LEU A 29 -5.07 -0.37 3.65
N GLY A 30 -6.20 -0.82 4.21
CA GLY A 30 -7.54 -0.55 3.66
C GLY A 30 -7.87 0.93 3.67
N ALA A 31 -7.61 1.65 4.78
CA ALA A 31 -7.83 3.09 4.88
C ALA A 31 -6.96 3.91 3.92
N HIS A 32 -5.90 3.31 3.39
CA HIS A 32 -4.95 3.93 2.47
C HIS A 32 -5.06 3.47 1.02
N ASP A 33 -6.07 2.64 0.71
CA ASP A 33 -6.30 2.02 -0.60
C ASP A 33 -5.09 1.19 -1.10
N ALA A 34 -4.33 0.64 -0.15
CA ALA A 34 -3.11 -0.13 -0.40
C ALA A 34 -3.33 -1.64 -0.24
N TRP A 35 -4.45 -2.07 0.35
CA TRP A 35 -4.77 -3.49 0.57
C TRP A 35 -4.83 -4.28 -0.74
N GLU A 36 -5.34 -3.68 -1.81
CA GLU A 36 -5.45 -4.33 -3.12
C GLU A 36 -4.10 -4.85 -3.64
N ILE A 37 -3.00 -4.14 -3.36
CA ILE A 37 -1.65 -4.54 -3.78
C ILE A 37 -1.14 -5.74 -2.97
N VAL A 38 -1.44 -5.76 -1.67
CA VAL A 38 -1.07 -6.87 -0.79
C VAL A 38 -1.84 -8.14 -1.14
N GLU A 39 -3.13 -7.99 -1.46
CA GLU A 39 -4.01 -9.12 -1.78
C GLU A 39 -3.77 -9.68 -3.19
N LYS A 40 -3.66 -8.81 -4.21
CA LYS A 40 -3.55 -9.22 -5.61
C LYS A 40 -2.11 -9.37 -6.09
N GLY A 41 -1.14 -8.84 -5.34
CA GLY A 41 0.25 -8.71 -5.76
C GLY A 41 0.45 -7.59 -6.79
N TYR A 42 1.66 -7.02 -6.82
CA TYR A 42 2.10 -6.13 -7.89
C TYR A 42 2.90 -6.93 -8.93
N VAL A 43 2.48 -6.87 -10.20
CA VAL A 43 3.26 -7.40 -11.32
C VAL A 43 3.97 -6.23 -12.00
N GLU A 44 5.30 -6.22 -11.93
CA GLU A 44 6.08 -5.19 -12.61
C GLU A 44 5.96 -5.38 -14.14
N PRO A 45 5.55 -4.34 -14.88
CA PRO A 45 5.38 -4.42 -16.33
C PRO A 45 6.75 -4.54 -17.03
N VAL A 46 6.90 -5.57 -17.87
CA VAL A 46 8.16 -5.92 -18.57
C VAL A 46 8.58 -4.86 -19.60
N ASN A 47 7.65 -4.09 -20.17
CA ASN A 47 7.95 -3.02 -21.12
C ASN A 47 6.98 -1.85 -20.95
N GLU A 48 7.45 -0.74 -20.38
CA GLU A 48 6.63 0.46 -20.21
C GLU A 48 6.44 1.25 -21.52
N SER A 49 7.23 0.96 -22.56
CA SER A 49 7.27 1.70 -23.83
C SER A 49 6.15 1.36 -24.83
N SER A 50 5.39 0.28 -24.59
CA SER A 50 4.27 -0.15 -25.45
C SER A 50 2.90 0.03 -24.79
N LEU A 51 2.86 0.71 -23.65
CA LEU A 51 1.65 0.88 -22.87
C LEU A 51 0.78 1.99 -23.42
N SER A 52 -0.53 1.74 -23.46
CA SER A 52 -1.48 2.83 -23.70
C SER A 52 -1.44 3.84 -22.54
N GLN A 53 -1.85 5.07 -22.81
CA GLN A 53 -1.89 6.14 -21.80
C GLN A 53 -2.67 5.75 -20.52
N ALA A 54 -3.70 4.89 -20.65
CA ALA A 54 -4.48 4.35 -19.54
C ALA A 54 -3.72 3.30 -18.71
N GLN A 55 -2.89 2.47 -19.35
CA GLN A 55 -2.04 1.51 -18.64
C GLN A 55 -0.90 2.22 -17.91
N GLU A 56 -0.30 3.24 -18.53
CA GLU A 56 0.69 4.09 -17.87
C GLU A 56 0.12 4.80 -16.63
N SER A 57 -1.08 5.38 -16.70
CA SER A 57 -1.70 6.02 -15.53
C SER A 57 -1.96 5.00 -14.42
N SER A 58 -2.45 3.81 -14.79
CA SER A 58 -2.72 2.74 -13.83
C SER A 58 -1.44 2.26 -13.12
N LEU A 59 -0.33 2.15 -13.85
CA LEU A 59 0.97 1.81 -13.28
C LEU A 59 1.52 2.91 -12.38
N ARG A 60 1.39 4.18 -12.77
CA ARG A 60 1.78 5.30 -11.91
C ARG A 60 1.03 5.26 -10.59
N ASP A 61 -0.25 4.91 -10.60
CA ASP A 61 -1.06 4.82 -9.39
C ASP A 61 -0.76 3.56 -8.56
N LEU A 62 -0.53 2.41 -9.19
CA LEU A 62 -0.01 1.22 -8.51
C LEU A 62 1.33 1.50 -7.82
N ARG A 63 2.28 2.14 -8.52
CA ARG A 63 3.58 2.55 -7.95
C ARG A 63 3.45 3.51 -6.77
N LYS A 64 2.48 4.44 -6.81
CA LYS A 64 2.22 5.34 -5.68
C LYS A 64 1.65 4.57 -4.48
N ARG A 65 0.68 3.68 -4.73
CA ARG A 65 0.06 2.86 -3.68
C ARG A 65 1.06 1.86 -3.08
N ASP A 66 1.94 1.29 -3.89
CA ASP A 66 3.02 0.39 -3.47
C ASP A 66 4.07 1.11 -2.62
N LYS A 67 4.61 2.25 -3.10
CA LYS A 67 5.52 3.08 -2.30
C LYS A 67 4.88 3.56 -1.00
N LYS A 68 3.58 3.86 -1.04
CA LYS A 68 2.82 4.18 0.17
C LYS A 68 2.85 2.99 1.10
N ALA A 69 2.45 1.79 0.66
CA ALA A 69 2.47 0.55 1.44
C ALA A 69 3.86 0.20 2.00
N LEU A 70 4.95 0.49 1.28
CA LEU A 70 6.33 0.28 1.72
C LEU A 70 6.83 1.33 2.72
N CYS A 71 6.28 2.53 2.69
CA CYS A 71 6.54 3.56 3.69
C CYS A 71 5.58 3.49 4.89
N LEU A 72 4.60 2.58 4.85
CA LEU A 72 3.84 2.14 6.01
C LEU A 72 4.63 1.06 6.77
#